data_AF-A0A8J7HWZ3-F1
#
_entry.id   AF-A0A8J7HWZ3-F1
#
_cell.length_a   1.000
_cell.length_b   1.000
_cell.length_c   1.000
_cell.angle_alpha   90.00
_cell.angle_beta   90.00
_cell.angle_gamma   90.00
#
_symmetry.space_group_name_H-M   'P 1'
#
loop_
_entity.id
_entity.type
_entity.pdbx_description
1 polymer ?
#
loop_
_entity_poly.entity_id
_entity_poly.type
_entity_poly.pdbx_seq_one_letter_code
_entity_poly.pdbx_strand_id
1 'polypeptide(L)'
;MPKEIDDKVWEEIKNVYLAGGETYASLALRFGIGKSTIEAKAASEKWKELKKAKSITPPPVIATPAPLLPRRRQPQEMDEVEIINDAIASLSAILSGGAEDTRGIGGIATGLCRLIELRNKLVPKTAADLADMAISLGISPTDFIHALKDKWEKRA
;
A
#
# COMPACT_ATOMS: atom_id res chain seq x y z
N MET A 1 -33.68 -17.67 -7.55
CA MET A 1 -34.37 -16.48 -8.07
C MET A 1 -33.81 -15.28 -7.32
N PRO A 2 -33.19 -14.28 -7.98
CA PRO A 2 -32.70 -13.10 -7.28
C PRO A 2 -33.88 -12.36 -6.66
N LYS A 3 -33.77 -12.00 -5.38
CA LYS A 3 -34.78 -11.21 -4.67
C LYS A 3 -34.93 -9.88 -5.39
N GLU A 4 -36.10 -9.62 -5.95
CA GLU A 4 -36.42 -8.31 -6.52
C GLU A 4 -36.37 -7.30 -5.37
N ILE A 5 -35.49 -6.31 -5.52
CA ILE A 5 -35.37 -5.20 -4.58
C ILE A 5 -36.52 -4.25 -4.92
N ASP A 6 -37.30 -3.88 -3.92
CA ASP A 6 -38.43 -2.95 -4.04
C ASP A 6 -38.00 -1.63 -4.69
N ASP A 7 -38.77 -1.14 -5.66
CA ASP A 7 -38.52 0.11 -6.38
C ASP A 7 -38.42 1.32 -5.44
N LYS A 8 -39.11 1.28 -4.29
CA LYS A 8 -38.99 2.31 -3.25
C LYS A 8 -37.58 2.41 -2.67
N VAL A 9 -36.90 1.27 -2.53
CA VAL A 9 -35.52 1.21 -2.01
C VAL A 9 -34.55 1.79 -3.03
N TRP A 10 -34.80 1.57 -4.33
CA TRP A 10 -33.98 2.17 -5.39
C TRP A 10 -34.08 3.69 -5.46
N GLU A 11 -35.29 4.24 -5.31
CA GLU A 11 -35.50 5.69 -5.24
C GLU A 11 -34.81 6.32 -4.02
N GLU A 12 -34.84 5.65 -2.86
CA GLU A 12 -34.13 6.13 -1.66
C GLU A 12 -32.61 6.16 -1.89
N ILE A 13 -32.03 5.06 -2.41
CA ILE A 13 -30.59 4.97 -2.73
C ILE A 13 -30.17 6.07 -3.70
N LYS A 14 -30.98 6.32 -4.74
CA LYS A 14 -30.75 7.36 -5.74
C LYS A 14 -30.76 8.76 -5.11
N ASN A 15 -31.74 9.05 -4.25
CA ASN A 15 -31.84 10.33 -3.57
C ASN A 15 -30.65 10.58 -2.64
N VAL A 16 -30.23 9.58 -1.86
CA VAL A 16 -29.04 9.67 -1.00
C VAL A 16 -27.77 9.88 -1.82
N TYR A 17 -27.62 9.17 -2.95
CA TYR A 17 -26.47 9.34 -3.85
C TYR A 17 -26.38 10.76 -4.46
N LEU A 18 -27.52 11.29 -4.91
CA LEU A 18 -27.64 12.62 -5.51
C LEU A 18 -27.53 13.75 -4.47
N ALA A 19 -27.86 13.51 -3.20
CA ALA A 19 -27.69 14.46 -2.10
C ALA A 19 -26.21 14.72 -1.73
N GLY A 20 -25.29 13.88 -2.19
CA GLY A 20 -23.87 14.25 -2.30
C GLY A 20 -22.93 13.73 -1.22
N GLY A 21 -23.39 12.95 -0.24
CA GLY A 21 -22.56 12.51 0.90
C GLY A 21 -22.00 11.09 0.85
N GLU A 22 -22.60 10.17 0.06
CA GLU A 22 -22.31 8.74 0.17
C GLU A 22 -21.72 8.12 -1.11
N THR A 23 -20.79 7.17 -0.93
CA THR A 23 -20.21 6.37 -2.03
C THR A 23 -21.04 5.12 -2.28
N TYR A 24 -20.88 4.46 -3.44
CA TYR A 24 -21.57 3.19 -3.72
C TYR A 24 -21.25 2.10 -2.70
N ALA A 25 -20.06 2.12 -2.10
CA ALA A 25 -19.68 1.19 -1.03
C ALA A 25 -20.47 1.47 0.27
N SER A 26 -20.67 2.74 0.61
CA SER A 26 -21.47 3.15 1.77
C SER A 26 -22.95 2.76 1.60
N LEU A 27 -23.50 2.97 0.39
CA LEU A 27 -24.86 2.58 0.04
C LEU A 27 -25.04 1.04 0.06
N ALA A 28 -24.05 0.30 -0.43
CA ALA A 28 -24.06 -1.17 -0.41
C ALA A 28 -24.17 -1.72 1.02
N LEU A 29 -23.40 -1.16 1.96
CA LEU A 29 -23.43 -1.54 3.36
C LEU A 29 -24.76 -1.14 4.03
N ARG A 30 -25.25 0.06 3.75
CA ARG A 30 -26.47 0.61 4.37
C ARG A 30 -27.74 -0.14 3.97
N PHE A 31 -27.84 -0.53 2.70
CA PHE A 31 -29.04 -1.18 2.15
C PHE A 31 -28.89 -2.70 2.00
N GLY A 32 -27.73 -3.27 2.34
CA GLY A 32 -27.49 -4.71 2.24
C GLY A 32 -27.49 -5.23 0.79
N ILE A 33 -27.18 -4.37 -0.18
CA ILE A 33 -27.18 -4.69 -1.61
C ILE A 33 -25.74 -4.76 -2.10
N GLY A 34 -25.44 -5.73 -2.98
CA GLY A 34 -24.13 -5.85 -3.60
C GLY A 34 -23.72 -4.56 -4.32
N LYS A 35 -22.49 -4.10 -4.10
CA LYS A 35 -21.94 -2.89 -4.73
C LYS A 35 -22.06 -2.93 -6.27
N SER A 36 -21.79 -4.09 -6.87
CA SER A 36 -21.92 -4.31 -8.32
C SER A 36 -23.35 -4.11 -8.83
N THR A 37 -24.36 -4.48 -8.04
CA THR A 37 -25.78 -4.29 -8.36
C THR A 37 -26.15 -2.81 -8.38
N ILE A 38 -25.66 -2.04 -7.39
CA ILE A 38 -25.88 -0.59 -7.34
C ILE A 38 -25.17 0.11 -8.51
N GLU A 39 -23.95 -0.32 -8.84
CA GLU A 39 -23.20 0.23 -9.97
C GLU A 39 -23.87 -0.05 -11.33
N ALA A 40 -24.39 -1.26 -11.53
CA ALA A 40 -25.13 -1.63 -12.73
C ALA A 40 -26.41 -0.79 -12.89
N LYS A 41 -27.18 -0.61 -11.80
CA LYS A 41 -28.40 0.21 -11.80
C LYS A 41 -28.07 1.69 -12.02
N ALA A 42 -27.07 2.23 -11.32
CA ALA A 42 -26.62 3.61 -11.47
C ALA A 42 -26.06 3.92 -12.88
N ALA A 43 -25.47 2.93 -13.55
CA ALA A 43 -25.04 3.05 -14.94
C ALA A 43 -26.24 3.07 -15.90
N SER A 44 -27.22 2.19 -15.70
CA SER A 44 -28.45 2.14 -16.52
C SER A 44 -29.26 3.43 -16.45
N GLU A 45 -29.32 4.06 -15.28
CA GLU A 45 -30.04 5.31 -15.04
C GLU A 45 -29.17 6.57 -15.07
N LYS A 46 -27.89 6.43 -15.45
CA LYS A 46 -26.94 7.55 -15.62
C LYS A 46 -26.87 8.51 -14.42
N TRP A 47 -26.85 7.97 -13.20
CA TRP A 47 -26.88 8.80 -11.96
C TRP A 47 -25.73 9.80 -11.86
N LYS A 48 -24.56 9.48 -12.44
CA LYS A 48 -23.40 10.40 -12.51
C LYS A 48 -23.69 11.65 -13.33
N GLU A 49 -24.47 11.52 -14.41
CA GLU A 49 -24.86 12.65 -15.26
C GLU A 49 -25.89 13.53 -14.55
N LEU A 50 -26.86 12.91 -13.86
CA LEU A 50 -27.83 13.62 -13.04
C LEU A 50 -27.17 14.40 -11.88
N LYS A 51 -26.13 13.81 -11.26
CA LYS A 51 -25.36 14.48 -10.21
C LYS A 51 -24.59 15.68 -10.74
N LYS A 52 -24.00 15.57 -11.95
CA LYS A 52 -23.32 16.69 -12.62
C LYS A 52 -24.30 17.78 -13.04
N ALA A 53 -25.48 17.42 -13.56
CA ALA A 53 -26.52 18.37 -13.95
C ALA A 53 -27.07 19.17 -12.75
N LYS A 54 -27.19 18.52 -11.58
CA LYS A 54 -27.65 19.15 -10.33
C LYS A 54 -26.59 20.05 -9.66
N SER A 55 -25.32 19.97 -10.08
CA SER A 55 -24.21 20.78 -9.53
C SER A 55 -23.85 22.03 -10.36
N ILE A 56 -24.70 22.45 -11.30
CA ILE A 56 -24.40 23.57 -12.24
C ILE A 56 -24.74 24.95 -11.65
N THR A 57 -25.25 25.05 -10.42
CA THR A 57 -25.43 26.36 -9.77
C THR A 57 -24.33 26.57 -8.72
N PRO A 58 -23.15 27.12 -9.07
CA PRO A 58 -22.31 27.73 -8.04
C PRO A 58 -23.02 28.99 -7.52
N PRO A 59 -23.30 29.12 -6.21
CA PRO A 59 -23.69 30.41 -5.67
C PRO A 59 -22.53 31.42 -5.87
N PRO A 60 -22.82 32.73 -5.99
CA PRO A 60 -21.78 33.75 -6.06
C PRO A 60 -20.94 33.68 -4.78
N VAL A 61 -19.70 33.23 -4.93
CA VAL A 61 -18.73 33.15 -3.84
C VAL A 61 -18.29 34.58 -3.54
N ILE A 62 -18.95 35.22 -2.58
CA ILE A 62 -18.38 36.37 -1.86
C ILE A 62 -17.09 35.83 -1.23
N ALA A 63 -15.95 36.41 -1.61
CA ALA A 63 -14.64 36.00 -1.13
C ALA A 63 -14.51 36.30 0.37
N THR A 64 -14.96 35.35 1.21
CA THR A 64 -14.56 35.28 2.60
C THR A 64 -13.08 34.90 2.62
N PRO A 65 -12.19 35.64 3.31
CA PRO A 65 -10.80 35.21 3.46
C PRO A 65 -10.80 33.84 4.14
N ALA A 66 -10.27 32.85 3.42
CA ALA A 66 -10.25 31.48 3.88
C ALA A 66 -9.48 31.41 5.21
N PRO A 67 -10.02 30.74 6.25
CA PRO A 67 -9.22 30.40 7.40
C PRO A 67 -8.02 29.60 6.90
N LEU A 68 -6.81 30.03 7.28
CA LEU A 68 -5.56 29.36 6.96
C LEU A 68 -5.70 27.90 7.36
N LEU A 69 -5.95 27.02 6.38
CA LEU A 69 -5.94 25.59 6.60
C LEU A 69 -4.58 25.25 7.22
N PRO A 70 -4.53 24.41 8.27
CA PRO A 70 -3.26 23.98 8.83
C PRO A 70 -2.43 23.44 7.68
N ARG A 71 -1.27 24.08 7.50
CA ARG A 71 -0.25 23.80 6.49
C ARG A 71 -0.22 22.30 6.27
N ARG A 72 -0.73 21.86 5.11
CA ARG A 72 -0.69 20.46 4.67
C ARG A 72 0.72 19.97 4.96
N ARG A 73 0.86 19.04 5.92
CA ARG A 73 2.18 18.49 6.27
C ARG A 73 2.81 18.10 4.95
N GLN A 74 3.94 18.74 4.63
CA GLN A 74 4.74 18.29 3.50
C GLN A 74 4.97 16.79 3.71
N PRO A 75 4.90 15.97 2.65
CA PRO A 75 5.32 14.59 2.78
C PRO A 75 6.71 14.63 3.41
N GLN A 76 6.83 14.13 4.64
CA GLN A 76 8.15 13.87 5.18
C GLN A 76 8.78 12.91 4.17
N GLU A 77 9.89 13.32 3.56
CA GLU A 77 10.77 12.37 2.87
C GLU A 77 11.16 11.35 3.92
N MET A 78 10.41 10.25 3.96
CA MET A 78 10.73 9.12 4.79
C MET A 78 11.93 8.44 4.14
N ASP A 79 12.96 8.19 4.92
CA ASP A 79 14.12 7.45 4.44
C ASP A 79 13.67 6.03 4.06
N GLU A 80 13.75 5.71 2.78
CA GLU A 80 13.37 4.41 2.26
C GLU A 80 14.17 3.28 2.92
N VAL A 81 15.42 3.55 3.29
CA VAL A 81 16.29 2.59 3.98
C VAL A 81 15.79 2.33 5.39
N GLU A 82 15.34 3.37 6.10
CA GLU A 82 14.76 3.27 7.44
C GLU A 82 13.48 2.42 7.41
N ILE A 83 12.57 2.70 6.47
CA ILE A 83 11.33 1.91 6.28
C ILE A 83 11.65 0.42 6.06
N ILE A 84 12.63 0.12 5.21
CA ILE A 84 12.99 -1.26 4.90
C ILE A 84 13.60 -1.95 6.13
N ASN A 85 14.45 -1.26 6.88
CA ASN A 85 15.03 -1.81 8.11
C ASN A 85 13.95 -2.12 9.15
N ASP A 86 12.97 -1.23 9.32
CA ASP A 86 11.83 -1.43 10.22
C ASP A 86 10.97 -2.62 9.80
N ALA A 87 10.72 -2.77 8.49
CA ALA A 87 9.97 -3.89 7.95
C ALA A 87 10.72 -5.23 8.16
N ILE A 88 12.03 -5.26 7.93
CA ILE A 88 12.86 -6.44 8.20
C ILE A 88 12.82 -6.80 9.68
N ALA A 89 13.01 -5.83 10.58
CA ALA A 89 12.98 -6.05 12.02
C ALA A 89 11.62 -6.61 12.47
N SER A 90 10.53 -6.02 12.00
CA SER A 90 9.17 -6.44 12.32
C SER A 90 8.88 -7.87 11.87
N LEU A 91 9.22 -8.23 10.63
CA LEU A 91 9.00 -9.58 10.11
C LEU A 91 9.94 -10.61 10.76
N SER A 92 11.17 -10.24 11.10
CA SER A 92 12.11 -11.11 11.82
C SER A 92 11.63 -11.42 13.23
N ALA A 93 11.03 -10.44 13.92
CA ALA A 93 10.44 -10.62 15.23
C ALA A 93 9.25 -11.58 15.19
N ILE A 94 8.39 -11.48 14.17
CA ILE A 94 7.26 -12.41 13.96
C ILE A 94 7.76 -13.85 13.76
N LEU A 95 8.82 -14.04 12.97
CA LEU A 95 9.44 -15.36 12.75
C LEU A 95 10.07 -15.93 14.02
N SER A 96 10.78 -15.10 14.78
CA SER A 96 11.52 -15.53 15.99
C SER A 96 10.60 -15.75 17.19
N GLY A 97 9.45 -15.08 17.24
CA GLY A 97 8.48 -15.14 18.33
C GLY A 97 7.64 -16.41 18.40
N GLY A 98 7.86 -17.38 17.50
CA GLY A 98 7.10 -18.63 17.49
C GLY A 98 5.65 -18.43 17.11
N ALA A 99 5.38 -18.19 15.83
CA ALA A 99 4.01 -18.07 15.34
C ALA A 99 3.27 -19.41 15.50
N GLU A 100 2.23 -19.44 16.34
CA GLU A 100 1.35 -20.61 16.49
C GLU A 100 0.60 -20.95 15.19
N ASP A 101 0.36 -19.94 14.33
CA ASP A 101 -0.21 -20.12 13.01
C ASP A 101 0.87 -20.12 11.92
N THR A 102 1.16 -21.32 11.40
CA THR A 102 2.17 -21.53 10.37
C THR A 102 1.71 -21.14 8.97
N ARG A 103 0.40 -20.86 8.77
CA ARG A 103 -0.16 -20.56 7.44
C ARG A 103 0.42 -19.32 6.77
N GLY A 104 1.07 -18.43 7.52
CA GLY A 104 1.71 -17.22 7.00
C GLY A 104 3.22 -17.29 6.84
N ILE A 105 3.91 -18.30 7.41
CA ILE A 105 5.37 -18.31 7.54
C ILE A 105 6.07 -18.27 6.19
N GLY A 106 5.58 -19.03 5.21
CA GLY A 106 6.15 -19.04 3.85
C GLY A 106 6.07 -17.68 3.15
N GLY A 107 4.96 -16.95 3.35
CA GLY A 107 4.78 -15.60 2.84
C GLY A 107 5.71 -14.59 3.52
N ILE A 108 5.85 -14.70 4.85
CA ILE A 108 6.75 -13.86 5.64
C ILE A 108 8.21 -14.09 5.25
N ALA A 109 8.65 -15.35 5.13
CA ALA A 109 10.01 -15.69 4.71
C ALA A 109 10.32 -15.13 3.31
N THR A 110 9.40 -15.30 2.36
CA THR A 110 9.55 -14.74 1.01
C THR A 110 9.61 -13.21 1.01
N GLY A 111 8.78 -12.56 1.84
CA GLY A 111 8.80 -11.12 2.02
C GLY A 111 10.12 -10.63 2.61
N LEU A 112 10.62 -11.31 3.65
CA LEU A 112 11.89 -11.00 4.30
C LEU A 112 13.06 -11.11 3.31
N CYS A 113 13.14 -12.18 2.51
CA CYS A 113 14.17 -12.34 1.49
C CYS A 113 14.19 -11.15 0.52
N ARG A 114 13.00 -10.73 0.04
CA ARG A 114 12.88 -9.59 -0.90
C ARG A 114 13.27 -8.26 -0.27
N LEU A 115 12.92 -8.02 0.99
CA LEU A 115 13.32 -6.81 1.69
C LEU A 115 14.84 -6.75 1.91
N ILE A 116 15.46 -7.87 2.27
CA ILE A 116 16.93 -7.97 2.40
C ILE A 116 17.62 -7.72 1.05
N GLU A 117 17.10 -8.30 -0.03
CA GLU A 117 17.59 -8.03 -1.38
C GLU A 117 17.49 -6.55 -1.76
N LEU A 118 16.34 -5.92 -1.47
CA LEU A 118 16.12 -4.51 -1.75
C LEU A 118 17.07 -3.62 -0.94
N ARG A 119 17.23 -3.91 0.36
CA ARG A 119 18.18 -3.23 1.24
C ARG A 119 19.60 -3.31 0.70
N ASN A 120 20.03 -4.48 0.24
CA ASN A 120 21.38 -4.68 -0.32
C ASN A 120 21.60 -3.97 -1.66
N LYS A 121 20.52 -3.67 -2.41
CA LYS A 121 20.59 -2.87 -3.64
C LYS A 121 20.71 -1.37 -3.34
N LEU A 122 19.97 -0.90 -2.34
CA LEU A 122 20.00 0.51 -1.91
C LEU A 122 21.29 0.86 -1.17
N VAL A 123 21.80 -0.06 -0.37
CA VAL A 123 23.04 0.09 0.39
C VAL A 123 23.97 -1.09 0.07
N PRO A 124 24.70 -1.05 -1.06
CA PRO A 124 25.65 -2.08 -1.41
C PRO A 124 26.77 -2.15 -0.36
N LYS A 125 27.20 -3.36 -0.04
CA LYS A 125 28.29 -3.58 0.92
C LYS A 125 29.59 -2.99 0.39
N THR A 126 30.28 -2.26 1.25
CA THR A 126 31.61 -1.72 0.98
C THR A 126 32.67 -2.81 1.12
N ALA A 127 33.89 -2.53 0.66
CA ALA A 127 35.02 -3.45 0.85
C ALA A 127 35.33 -3.68 2.34
N ALA A 128 35.12 -2.66 3.20
CA ALA A 128 35.28 -2.78 4.64
C ALA A 128 34.24 -3.74 5.23
N ASP A 129 32.96 -3.60 4.85
CA ASP A 129 31.90 -4.50 5.33
C ASP A 129 32.17 -5.97 4.94
N LEU A 130 32.76 -6.20 3.77
CA LEU A 130 33.14 -7.54 3.32
C LEU A 130 34.33 -8.09 4.11
N ALA A 131 35.28 -7.25 4.48
CA ALA A 131 36.41 -7.63 5.32
C ALA A 131 35.95 -7.98 6.74
N ASP A 132 35.10 -7.16 7.36
CA ASP A 132 34.52 -7.43 8.67
C ASP A 132 33.72 -8.73 8.67
N MET A 133 32.96 -8.99 7.61
CA MET A 133 32.26 -10.25 7.41
C MET A 133 33.22 -11.44 7.32
N ALA A 134 34.31 -11.32 6.56
CA ALA A 134 35.31 -12.39 6.44
C ALA A 134 35.98 -12.70 7.80
N ILE A 135 36.31 -11.65 8.55
CA ILE A 135 36.86 -11.77 9.91
C ILE A 135 35.87 -12.49 10.84
N SER A 136 34.59 -12.09 10.82
CA SER A 136 33.56 -12.70 11.67
C SER A 136 33.33 -14.20 11.38
N LEU A 137 33.58 -14.62 10.14
CA LEU A 137 33.46 -16.01 9.70
C LEU A 137 34.75 -16.81 9.91
N GLY A 138 35.81 -16.20 10.45
CA GLY A 138 37.10 -16.85 10.67
C GLY A 138 37.85 -17.16 9.37
N ILE A 139 37.55 -16.45 8.28
CA ILE A 139 38.23 -16.62 6.99
C ILE A 139 39.60 -15.95 7.09
N SER A 140 40.67 -16.67 6.75
CA SER A 140 42.00 -16.09 6.78
C SER A 140 42.14 -15.01 5.68
N PRO A 141 42.93 -13.94 5.92
CA PRO A 141 43.16 -12.91 4.90
C PRO A 141 43.69 -13.49 3.59
N THR A 142 44.56 -14.50 3.67
CA THR A 142 45.14 -15.18 2.51
C THR A 142 44.08 -15.93 1.69
N ASP A 143 43.17 -16.65 2.35
CA ASP A 143 42.10 -17.39 1.64
C ASP A 143 41.12 -16.42 0.99
N PHE A 144 40.80 -15.32 1.67
CA PHE A 144 39.94 -14.28 1.13
C PHE A 144 40.52 -13.64 -0.14
N ILE A 145 41.81 -13.28 -0.12
CA ILE A 145 42.50 -12.70 -1.28
C ILE A 145 42.62 -13.70 -2.44
N HIS A 146 42.94 -14.97 -2.16
CA HIS A 146 42.96 -16.01 -3.19
C HIS A 146 41.59 -16.19 -3.84
N ALA A 147 40.52 -16.31 -3.05
CA ALA A 147 39.17 -16.44 -3.59
C ALA A 147 38.75 -15.22 -4.42
N LEU A 148 39.15 -14.01 -4.00
CA LEU A 148 38.89 -12.77 -4.74
C LEU A 148 39.60 -12.78 -6.10
N LYS A 149 40.87 -13.19 -6.14
CA LYS A 149 41.68 -13.32 -7.35
C LYS A 149 41.06 -14.33 -8.32
N ASP A 150 40.73 -15.53 -7.84
CA ASP A 150 40.11 -16.59 -8.64
C ASP A 150 38.79 -16.13 -9.29
N LYS A 151 37.99 -15.34 -8.57
CA LYS A 151 36.73 -14.78 -9.09
C LYS A 151 36.97 -13.71 -10.16
N TRP A 152 38.04 -12.93 -10.04
CA TRP A 152 38.41 -11.92 -11.03
C TRP A 152 38.88 -12.55 -12.33
N GLU A 153 39.75 -13.56 -12.24
CA GLU A 153 40.28 -14.27 -13.41
C GLU A 153 39.20 -15.00 -14.20
N LYS A 154 38.16 -15.53 -13.53
CA LYS A 154 37.00 -16.17 -14.20
C LYS A 154 36.06 -15.18 -14.89
N ARG A 155 36.18 -13.89 -14.61
CA ARG A 155 35.30 -12.83 -15.13
C ARG A 155 35.93 -12.07 -16.30
N ALA A 156 37.26 -12.14 -16.43
CA ALA A 156 38.04 -11.64 -17.55
C ALA A 156 37.99 -12.63 -18.73
#